data_AF-A0A0W1GMI6-F1
#
_entry.id   AF-A0A0W1GMI6-F1
#
_cell.length_a   1.000
_cell.length_b   1.000
_cell.length_c   1.000
_cell.angle_alpha   90.00
_cell.angle_beta   90.00
_cell.angle_gamma   90.00
#
_symmetry.space_group_name_H-M   'P 1'
#
loop_
_entity.id
_entity.type
_entity.pdbx_description
1 polymer ?
#
loop_
_entity_poly.entity_id
_entity_poly.type
_entity_poly.pdbx_seq_one_letter_code
_entity_poly.pdbx_strand_id
1 'polypeptide(L)'
;MLIFKLFGRFWLSLVAACAIGLSPAAAAELVTYSWTTTNAGFGSHVSQPTSATFQVPLSSVLAGKINYSDISNIQFAYPGLTFNAYSASSTGLDFASYVDPATGAFIFNNVNQGLAVIGYEGGLFSDSFLSITVGNPNSSFTGVADQFNALKMGSPYAGFPTAGYWTANFPTTSAVPEPATWAMMLLGFGAVGFAMRRKRHFTTSYAAA
;
A
#
# COMPACT_ATOMS: atom_id res chain seq x y z
N MET A 1 33.74 31.56 -52.10
CA MET A 1 32.69 31.92 -51.13
C MET A 1 31.61 30.84 -51.10
N LEU A 2 31.94 29.61 -50.66
CA LEU A 2 30.98 28.49 -50.70
C LEU A 2 31.25 27.37 -49.67
N ILE A 3 31.96 27.67 -48.57
CA ILE A 3 32.38 26.67 -47.57
C ILE A 3 31.73 26.87 -46.18
N PHE A 4 30.99 27.95 -45.96
CA PHE A 4 30.50 28.31 -44.62
C PHE A 4 29.04 27.90 -44.29
N LYS A 5 28.31 27.21 -45.17
CA LYS A 5 26.88 26.92 -44.97
C LYS A 5 26.54 25.52 -44.41
N LEU A 6 27.51 24.63 -44.19
CA LEU A 6 27.21 23.24 -43.78
C LEU A 6 27.28 22.97 -42.26
N PHE A 7 27.83 23.85 -41.44
CA PHE A 7 28.09 23.54 -40.02
C PHE A 7 26.95 23.90 -39.04
N GLY A 8 25.93 24.64 -39.47
CA GLY A 8 24.91 25.20 -38.56
C GLY A 8 23.71 24.27 -38.23
N ARG A 9 23.56 23.12 -38.90
CA ARG A 9 22.31 22.33 -38.84
C ARG A 9 22.39 21.03 -38.03
N PHE A 10 23.57 20.67 -37.52
CA PHE A 10 23.74 19.45 -36.72
C PHE A 10 23.64 19.65 -35.20
N TRP A 11 23.77 20.90 -34.72
CA TRP A 11 23.81 21.18 -33.29
C TRP A 11 22.46 21.44 -32.62
N LEU A 12 21.39 21.66 -33.40
CA LEU A 12 20.03 21.83 -32.86
C LEU A 12 19.33 20.50 -32.53
N SER A 13 19.89 19.36 -32.93
CA SER A 13 19.28 18.04 -32.69
C SER A 13 19.78 17.35 -31.41
N LEU A 14 20.88 17.81 -30.81
CA LEU A 14 21.50 17.12 -29.67
C LEU A 14 21.06 17.66 -28.29
N VAL A 15 20.50 18.88 -28.24
CA VAL A 15 20.13 19.52 -26.96
C VAL A 15 18.78 19.03 -26.42
N ALA A 16 17.96 18.37 -27.24
CA ALA A 16 16.67 17.83 -26.79
C ALA A 16 16.75 16.47 -26.07
N ALA A 17 17.92 15.84 -25.97
CA ALA A 17 18.06 14.46 -25.51
C ALA A 17 18.44 14.30 -24.01
N CYS A 18 18.71 15.39 -23.28
CA CYS A 18 19.26 15.31 -21.91
C CYS A 18 18.27 15.64 -20.79
N ALA A 19 17.00 15.89 -21.09
CA ALA A 19 15.97 16.15 -20.08
C ALA A 19 15.19 14.86 -19.69
N ILE A 20 15.90 13.74 -19.51
CA ILE A 20 15.28 12.53 -18.96
C ILE A 20 15.19 12.72 -17.44
N GLY A 21 13.96 12.98 -17.00
CA GLY A 21 13.56 13.46 -15.68
C GLY A 21 14.28 12.87 -14.48
N LEU A 22 14.75 13.77 -13.61
CA LEU A 22 14.69 13.54 -12.17
C LEU A 22 13.21 13.49 -11.79
N SER A 23 12.58 12.32 -11.90
CA SER A 23 11.28 12.11 -11.27
C SER A 23 11.47 12.21 -9.75
N PRO A 24 10.63 12.97 -9.03
CA PRO A 24 10.66 12.92 -7.57
C PRO A 24 10.49 11.46 -7.12
N ALA A 25 11.19 11.07 -6.04
CA ALA A 25 11.01 9.75 -5.45
C ALA A 25 9.50 9.53 -5.21
N ALA A 26 8.94 8.53 -5.88
CA ALA A 26 7.53 8.20 -5.71
C ALA A 26 7.29 7.93 -4.22
N ALA A 27 6.23 8.52 -3.66
CA ALA A 27 5.82 8.20 -2.29
C ALA A 27 5.64 6.69 -2.17
N ALA A 28 6.15 6.10 -1.09
CA ALA A 28 6.01 4.66 -0.86
C ALA A 28 4.53 4.29 -0.90
N GLU A 29 4.18 3.32 -1.74
CA GLU A 29 2.82 2.80 -1.80
C GLU A 29 2.47 2.14 -0.46
N LEU A 30 1.29 2.42 0.07
CA LEU A 30 0.86 1.94 1.38
C LEU A 30 -0.32 0.97 1.24
N VAL A 31 -0.23 -0.15 1.94
CA VAL A 31 -1.33 -1.09 2.15
C VAL A 31 -2.04 -0.70 3.44
N THR A 32 -3.37 -0.56 3.37
CA THR A 32 -4.17 -0.24 4.55
C THR A 32 -4.77 -1.51 5.12
N TYR A 33 -4.47 -1.81 6.37
CA TYR A 33 -5.07 -2.91 7.11
C TYR A 33 -6.27 -2.43 7.90
N SER A 34 -7.37 -3.19 7.85
CA SER A 34 -8.60 -2.91 8.60
C SER A 34 -9.02 -4.12 9.42
N TRP A 35 -9.44 -3.89 10.65
CA TRP A 35 -9.87 -4.93 11.58
C TRP A 35 -11.37 -5.21 11.48
N THR A 36 -11.73 -6.50 11.52
CA THR A 36 -13.12 -6.96 11.61
C THR A 36 -13.30 -7.90 12.79
N THR A 37 -14.26 -7.58 13.66
CA THR A 37 -14.68 -8.46 14.76
C THR A 37 -15.48 -9.65 14.22
N THR A 38 -15.32 -10.82 14.83
CA THR A 38 -16.05 -12.04 14.51
C THR A 38 -16.88 -12.51 15.70
N ASN A 39 -17.78 -13.45 15.44
CA ASN A 39 -18.49 -14.19 16.49
C ASN A 39 -17.63 -15.33 17.08
N ALA A 40 -16.35 -15.44 16.69
CA ALA A 40 -15.41 -16.35 17.32
C ALA A 40 -14.88 -15.74 18.62
N GLY A 41 -14.39 -16.59 19.52
CA GLY A 41 -14.03 -16.21 20.88
C GLY A 41 -14.75 -17.06 21.92
N PHE A 42 -14.68 -16.64 23.17
CA PHE A 42 -15.37 -17.29 24.30
C PHE A 42 -16.35 -16.28 24.94
N GLY A 43 -17.05 -16.64 26.01
CA GLY A 43 -17.80 -15.68 26.84
C GLY A 43 -18.78 -14.72 26.12
N SER A 44 -19.00 -13.54 26.70
CA SER A 44 -19.90 -12.52 26.14
C SER A 44 -19.14 -11.65 25.14
N HIS A 45 -19.66 -11.58 23.91
CA HIS A 45 -19.06 -10.75 22.86
C HIS A 45 -19.39 -9.27 23.07
N VAL A 46 -18.42 -8.43 22.75
CA VAL A 46 -18.58 -6.97 22.73
C VAL A 46 -18.71 -6.46 21.30
N SER A 47 -19.19 -5.24 21.14
CA SER A 47 -19.30 -4.59 19.82
C SER A 47 -17.94 -4.40 19.15
N GLN A 48 -17.94 -4.33 17.82
CA GLN A 48 -16.76 -4.03 17.01
C GLN A 48 -16.27 -2.58 17.24
N PRO A 49 -14.94 -2.31 17.18
CA PRO A 49 -14.44 -0.95 17.03
C PRO A 49 -15.08 -0.24 15.82
N THR A 50 -15.43 1.03 15.97
CA THR A 50 -15.93 1.86 14.84
C THR A 50 -14.85 2.04 13.77
N SER A 51 -13.58 2.14 14.18
CA SER A 51 -12.44 2.06 13.28
C SER A 51 -11.25 1.40 13.98
N ALA A 52 -10.52 0.59 13.22
CA ALA A 52 -9.28 0.00 13.67
C ALA A 52 -8.45 -0.29 12.42
N THR A 53 -7.56 0.64 12.09
CA THR A 53 -6.75 0.59 10.87
C THR A 53 -5.31 0.93 11.14
N PHE A 54 -4.41 0.43 10.30
CA PHE A 54 -3.03 0.92 10.21
C PHE A 54 -2.53 0.79 8.77
N GLN A 55 -1.39 1.39 8.48
CA GLN A 55 -0.77 1.36 7.17
C GLN A 55 0.63 0.78 7.25
N VAL A 56 1.01 0.06 6.20
CA VAL A 56 2.37 -0.48 6.00
C VAL A 56 2.83 -0.25 4.57
N PRO A 57 4.15 -0.10 4.32
CA PRO A 57 4.68 -0.09 2.97
C PRO A 57 4.31 -1.36 2.20
N LEU A 58 3.87 -1.20 0.95
CA LEU A 58 3.61 -2.31 0.03
C LEU A 58 4.84 -3.21 -0.09
N SER A 59 6.05 -2.64 -0.08
CA SER A 59 7.30 -3.40 -0.11
C SER A 59 7.44 -4.38 1.07
N SER A 60 6.98 -4.02 2.26
CA SER A 60 7.02 -4.92 3.42
C SER A 60 6.03 -6.08 3.26
N VAL A 61 4.84 -5.80 2.72
CA VAL A 61 3.83 -6.84 2.41
C VAL A 61 4.36 -7.81 1.36
N LEU A 62 4.92 -7.28 0.26
CA LEU A 62 5.49 -8.09 -0.82
C LEU A 62 6.72 -8.89 -0.38
N ALA A 63 7.46 -8.41 0.63
CA ALA A 63 8.55 -9.16 1.25
C ALA A 63 8.06 -10.30 2.16
N GLY A 64 6.75 -10.41 2.40
CA GLY A 64 6.14 -11.46 3.24
C GLY A 64 6.33 -11.26 4.74
N LYS A 65 6.83 -10.10 5.16
CA LYS A 65 7.13 -9.80 6.57
C LYS A 65 6.95 -8.32 6.87
N ILE A 66 6.14 -8.04 7.87
CA ILE A 66 5.89 -6.68 8.39
C ILE A 66 6.59 -6.55 9.74
N ASN A 67 7.51 -5.60 9.85
CA ASN A 67 8.13 -5.27 11.13
C ASN A 67 7.30 -4.22 11.87
N TYR A 68 7.39 -4.17 13.20
CA TYR A 68 6.71 -3.16 14.00
C TYR A 68 7.01 -1.73 13.53
N SER A 69 8.25 -1.46 13.13
CA SER A 69 8.72 -0.16 12.63
C SER A 69 8.11 0.23 11.29
N ASP A 70 7.57 -0.72 10.53
CA ASP A 70 6.95 -0.48 9.23
C ASP A 70 5.49 -0.03 9.39
N ILE A 71 4.91 -0.21 10.58
CA ILE A 71 3.53 0.20 10.87
C ILE A 71 3.48 1.70 11.12
N SER A 72 2.55 2.34 10.43
CA SER A 72 2.29 3.77 10.54
C SER A 72 0.79 4.05 10.50
N ASN A 73 0.40 5.30 10.77
CA ASN A 73 -0.98 5.78 10.67
C ASN A 73 -2.01 4.84 11.35
N ILE A 74 -1.70 4.40 12.56
CA ILE A 74 -2.61 3.59 13.37
C ILE A 74 -3.78 4.49 13.77
N GLN A 75 -5.02 4.10 13.51
CA GLN A 75 -6.23 4.85 13.84
C GLN A 75 -7.23 3.94 14.54
N PHE A 76 -7.69 4.37 15.71
CA PHE A 76 -8.63 3.63 16.54
C PHE A 76 -9.81 4.49 16.99
N ALA A 77 -11.00 3.93 16.88
CA ALA A 77 -12.22 4.46 17.46
C ALA A 77 -13.07 3.29 17.96
N TYR A 78 -13.57 3.41 19.19
CA TYR A 78 -14.42 2.39 19.79
C TYR A 78 -15.64 3.04 20.46
N PRO A 79 -16.84 2.46 20.36
CA PRO A 79 -18.03 3.01 21.00
C PRO A 79 -17.85 3.27 22.51
N GLY A 80 -17.94 4.53 22.90
CA GLY A 80 -17.81 4.96 24.30
C GLY A 80 -16.38 5.07 24.84
N LEU A 81 -15.37 4.92 23.97
CA LEU A 81 -14.00 5.36 24.22
C LEU A 81 -13.71 6.64 23.43
N THR A 82 -13.07 7.60 24.09
CA THR A 82 -12.57 8.83 23.50
C THR A 82 -11.06 8.88 23.67
N PHE A 83 -10.35 9.25 22.61
CA PHE A 83 -8.90 9.50 22.62
C PHE A 83 -8.65 10.96 22.21
N ASN A 84 -8.63 11.90 23.16
CA ASN A 84 -8.50 13.33 22.80
C ASN A 84 -7.06 13.71 22.46
N ALA A 85 -6.10 13.19 23.22
CA ALA A 85 -4.66 13.28 22.92
C ALA A 85 -4.15 11.92 22.42
N TYR A 86 -4.52 11.57 21.19
CA TYR A 86 -4.25 10.26 20.61
C TYR A 86 -2.75 10.01 20.38
N SER A 87 -2.23 9.00 21.07
CA SER A 87 -0.91 8.42 20.86
C SER A 87 -1.06 7.01 20.33
N ALA A 88 -0.16 6.58 19.46
CA ALA A 88 -0.18 5.24 18.91
C ALA A 88 1.21 4.61 18.89
N SER A 89 1.24 3.29 19.00
CA SER A 89 2.46 2.48 18.94
C SER A 89 2.17 1.13 18.32
N SER A 90 3.19 0.53 17.72
CA SER A 90 3.25 -0.89 17.42
C SER A 90 4.31 -1.53 18.32
N THR A 91 4.02 -2.70 18.89
CA THR A 91 4.95 -3.45 19.75
C THR A 91 4.58 -4.93 19.73
N GLY A 92 5.45 -5.82 20.17
CA GLY A 92 5.13 -7.24 20.18
C GLY A 92 6.16 -8.07 20.93
N LEU A 93 5.83 -9.32 21.22
CA LEU A 93 6.78 -10.28 21.79
C LEU A 93 7.86 -10.65 20.76
N ASP A 94 7.42 -10.75 19.50
CA ASP A 94 8.26 -10.80 18.32
C ASP A 94 7.90 -9.58 17.51
N PHE A 95 8.85 -8.66 17.35
CA PHE A 95 8.65 -7.34 16.77
C PHE A 95 8.30 -7.37 15.26
N ALA A 96 7.74 -8.45 14.73
CA ALA A 96 7.30 -8.63 13.35
C ALA A 96 6.19 -9.70 13.21
N SER A 97 5.47 -9.67 12.10
CA SER A 97 4.50 -10.68 11.69
C SER A 97 4.71 -11.08 10.22
N TYR A 98 4.40 -12.33 9.89
CA TYR A 98 4.46 -12.84 8.51
C TYR A 98 3.14 -12.62 7.79
N VAL A 99 3.21 -12.40 6.48
CA VAL A 99 2.05 -12.15 5.62
C VAL A 99 2.18 -12.88 4.30
N ASP A 100 1.05 -13.24 3.70
CA ASP A 100 0.97 -13.67 2.33
C ASP A 100 1.19 -12.46 1.39
N PRO A 101 2.24 -12.46 0.54
CA PRO A 101 2.51 -11.34 -0.36
C PRO A 101 1.40 -11.04 -1.37
N ALA A 102 0.59 -12.03 -1.75
CA ALA A 102 -0.45 -11.89 -2.77
C ALA A 102 -1.75 -11.33 -2.19
N THR A 103 -2.11 -11.77 -0.98
CA THR A 103 -3.40 -11.41 -0.34
C THR A 103 -3.25 -10.41 0.81
N GLY A 104 -2.04 -10.22 1.31
CA GLY A 104 -1.74 -9.44 2.51
C GLY A 104 -2.24 -10.08 3.81
N ALA A 105 -2.81 -11.29 3.76
CA ALA A 105 -3.32 -11.97 4.94
C ALA A 105 -2.19 -12.32 5.91
N PHE A 106 -2.41 -12.12 7.21
CA PHE A 106 -1.44 -12.52 8.23
C PHE A 106 -1.34 -14.03 8.33
N ILE A 107 -0.10 -14.52 8.33
CA ILE A 107 0.22 -15.94 8.45
C ILE A 107 0.69 -16.20 9.87
N PHE A 108 -0.02 -17.08 10.57
CA PHE A 108 0.45 -17.59 11.84
C PHE A 108 1.72 -18.40 11.63
N ASN A 109 2.78 -18.05 12.35
CA ASN A 109 4.05 -18.76 12.29
C ASN A 109 4.30 -19.60 13.56
N ASN A 110 3.97 -19.05 14.73
CA ASN A 110 4.38 -19.61 16.00
C ASN A 110 3.59 -19.02 17.17
N VAL A 111 3.33 -19.90 18.13
CA VAL A 111 2.56 -19.64 19.34
C VAL A 111 3.29 -18.60 20.19
N ASN A 112 2.55 -17.63 20.77
CA ASN A 112 3.07 -16.52 21.58
C ASN A 112 3.90 -15.49 20.83
N GLN A 113 3.95 -15.56 19.49
CA GLN A 113 4.42 -14.45 18.68
C GLN A 113 3.23 -13.57 18.37
N GLY A 114 3.35 -12.28 18.64
CA GLY A 114 2.27 -11.34 18.38
C GLY A 114 2.80 -9.93 18.32
N LEU A 115 2.63 -9.31 17.16
CA LEU A 115 2.68 -7.88 16.99
C LEU A 115 1.32 -7.32 17.42
N ALA A 116 1.31 -6.16 18.04
CA ALA A 116 0.13 -5.46 18.46
C ALA A 116 0.22 -4.02 17.99
N VAL A 117 -0.92 -3.51 17.53
CA VAL A 117 -1.13 -2.09 17.29
C VAL A 117 -1.94 -1.53 18.44
N ILE A 118 -1.52 -0.38 18.95
CA ILE A 118 -2.02 0.21 20.19
C ILE A 118 -2.35 1.67 19.94
N GLY A 119 -3.54 2.09 20.36
CA GLY A 119 -3.93 3.48 20.51
C GLY A 119 -4.25 3.78 21.96
N TYR A 120 -3.80 4.92 22.46
CA TYR A 120 -4.01 5.32 23.84
C TYR A 120 -4.03 6.84 23.98
N GLU A 121 -4.65 7.29 25.06
CA GLU A 121 -4.56 8.68 25.54
C GLU A 121 -3.86 8.64 26.89
N GLY A 122 -2.99 9.61 27.18
CA GLY A 122 -2.29 9.67 28.47
C GLY A 122 -1.30 8.52 28.68
N GLY A 123 -1.37 7.87 29.84
CA GLY A 123 -0.48 6.78 30.21
C GLY A 123 -0.93 5.42 29.66
N LEU A 124 0.00 4.66 29.06
CA LEU A 124 -0.25 3.27 28.68
C LEU A 124 -0.81 2.49 29.89
N PHE A 125 -1.92 1.78 29.66
CA PHE A 125 -2.66 1.00 30.67
C PHE A 125 -3.25 1.77 31.85
N SER A 126 -3.07 3.10 31.92
CA SER A 126 -3.53 3.93 33.04
C SER A 126 -4.79 4.74 32.69
N ASP A 127 -5.02 5.00 31.41
CA ASP A 127 -6.08 5.86 30.90
C ASP A 127 -6.94 5.12 29.84
N SER A 128 -7.36 5.79 28.77
CA SER A 128 -8.05 5.18 27.63
C SER A 128 -7.05 4.46 26.74
N PHE A 129 -7.33 3.22 26.39
CA PHE A 129 -6.42 2.34 25.65
C PHE A 129 -7.21 1.37 24.78
N LEU A 130 -6.71 1.07 23.57
CA LEU A 130 -7.14 -0.03 22.73
C LEU A 130 -5.90 -0.69 22.12
N SER A 131 -5.74 -2.00 22.30
CA SER A 131 -4.74 -2.80 21.60
C SER A 131 -5.38 -3.92 20.82
N ILE A 132 -4.86 -4.21 19.64
CA ILE A 132 -5.27 -5.37 18.83
C ILE A 132 -4.03 -6.13 18.39
N THR A 133 -4.03 -7.45 18.56
CA THR A 133 -2.92 -8.31 18.09
C THR A 133 -3.01 -8.58 16.59
N VAL A 134 -1.89 -9.03 16.04
CA VAL A 134 -1.69 -9.38 14.63
C VAL A 134 -1.01 -10.74 14.57
N GLY A 135 -1.65 -11.68 13.87
CA GLY A 135 -1.14 -13.03 13.63
C GLY A 135 -0.90 -13.87 14.89
N ASN A 136 -1.62 -13.63 15.99
CA ASN A 136 -1.40 -14.32 17.28
C ASN A 136 -2.64 -15.09 17.79
N PRO A 137 -2.90 -16.31 17.32
CA PRO A 137 -3.68 -17.25 18.08
C PRO A 137 -2.90 -17.67 19.32
N ASN A 138 -3.41 -17.23 20.46
CA ASN A 138 -2.88 -17.63 21.76
C ASN A 138 -2.88 -19.17 21.87
N SER A 139 -1.77 -19.77 22.34
CA SER A 139 -1.56 -21.23 22.52
C SER A 139 -2.74 -21.98 23.11
N SER A 140 -3.41 -21.34 24.07
CA SER A 140 -4.48 -21.96 24.85
C SER A 140 -5.83 -21.88 24.13
N PHE A 141 -5.89 -21.28 22.93
CA PHE A 141 -7.12 -20.94 22.22
C PHE A 141 -7.01 -21.32 20.74
N THR A 142 -7.48 -22.52 20.41
CA THR A 142 -7.56 -23.00 19.02
C THR A 142 -8.58 -22.16 18.24
N GLY A 143 -8.13 -21.52 17.14
CA GLY A 143 -9.02 -20.87 16.16
C GLY A 143 -9.32 -19.37 16.37
N VAL A 144 -8.71 -18.69 17.34
CA VAL A 144 -8.86 -17.24 17.53
C VAL A 144 -7.58 -16.54 17.06
N ALA A 145 -7.54 -16.05 15.82
CA ALA A 145 -6.29 -15.56 15.21
C ALA A 145 -5.78 -14.25 15.81
N ASP A 146 -6.68 -13.34 16.20
CA ASP A 146 -6.33 -12.02 16.72
C ASP A 146 -7.38 -11.56 17.75
N GLN A 147 -6.97 -10.74 18.71
CA GLN A 147 -7.81 -10.28 19.82
C GLN A 147 -7.56 -8.81 20.12
N PHE A 148 -8.56 -8.15 20.72
CA PHE A 148 -8.38 -6.79 21.23
C PHE A 148 -8.68 -6.67 22.73
N ASN A 149 -8.08 -5.65 23.34
CA ASN A 149 -8.27 -5.24 24.73
C ASN A 149 -8.47 -3.74 24.78
N ALA A 150 -9.44 -3.29 25.56
CA ALA A 150 -9.77 -1.89 25.71
C ALA A 150 -9.95 -1.50 27.18
N LEU A 151 -9.32 -0.38 27.56
CA LEU A 151 -9.48 0.23 28.87
C LEU A 151 -10.14 1.60 28.73
N LYS A 152 -10.93 1.97 29.73
CA LYS A 152 -11.47 3.31 29.89
C LYS A 152 -11.01 3.83 31.24
N MET A 153 -10.17 4.86 31.24
CA MET A 153 -9.61 5.45 32.46
C MET A 153 -8.95 4.39 33.37
N GLY A 154 -8.12 3.53 32.78
CA GLY A 154 -7.37 2.47 33.48
C GLY A 154 -8.21 1.27 33.92
N SER A 155 -9.52 1.28 33.69
CA SER A 155 -10.42 0.17 34.03
C SER A 155 -10.76 -0.68 32.80
N PRO A 156 -10.88 -2.02 32.92
CA PRO A 156 -11.37 -2.87 31.84
C PRO A 156 -12.71 -2.36 31.29
N TYR A 157 -12.79 -2.17 29.98
CA TYR A 157 -13.98 -1.60 29.33
C TYR A 157 -14.57 -2.55 28.28
N ALA A 158 -13.73 -3.01 27.35
CA ALA A 158 -14.12 -3.94 26.30
C ALA A 158 -12.89 -4.76 25.90
N GLY A 159 -13.08 -5.77 25.06
CA GLY A 159 -12.02 -6.71 24.67
C GLY A 159 -12.25 -8.07 25.30
N PHE A 160 -11.24 -8.95 25.20
CA PHE A 160 -11.26 -10.36 25.60
C PHE A 160 -12.57 -10.83 26.24
N PRO A 161 -13.40 -11.60 25.54
CA PRO A 161 -13.00 -12.78 24.76
C PRO A 161 -13.25 -12.70 23.24
N THR A 162 -13.55 -11.51 22.71
CA THR A 162 -13.99 -11.33 21.30
C THR A 162 -12.82 -11.40 20.31
N ALA A 163 -12.93 -12.27 19.31
CA ALA A 163 -11.92 -12.47 18.26
C ALA A 163 -12.18 -11.62 17.00
N GLY A 164 -11.18 -11.52 16.13
CA GLY A 164 -11.35 -10.98 14.79
C GLY A 164 -10.19 -11.29 13.86
N TYR A 165 -10.10 -10.54 12.76
CA TYR A 165 -9.01 -10.64 11.79
C TYR A 165 -8.74 -9.29 11.12
N TRP A 166 -7.53 -9.14 10.59
CA TRP A 166 -7.14 -8.03 9.74
C TRP A 166 -7.30 -8.35 8.26
N THR A 167 -7.70 -7.37 7.46
CA THR A 167 -7.77 -7.46 5.99
C THR A 167 -6.93 -6.36 5.36
N ALA A 168 -6.12 -6.73 4.37
CA ALA A 168 -5.31 -5.81 3.60
C ALA A 168 -6.11 -5.21 2.43
N ASN A 169 -6.08 -3.88 2.31
CA ASN A 169 -6.52 -3.16 1.13
C ASN A 169 -5.30 -2.64 0.38
N PHE A 170 -5.01 -3.23 -0.77
CA PHE A 170 -3.88 -2.84 -1.60
C PHE A 170 -4.18 -1.54 -2.33
N PRO A 171 -3.16 -0.67 -2.46
CA PRO A 171 -3.28 0.52 -3.28
C PRO A 171 -3.52 0.11 -4.75
N THR A 172 -4.43 0.81 -5.41
CA THR A 172 -4.70 0.57 -6.83
C THR A 172 -3.59 1.21 -7.65
N THR A 173 -2.61 0.42 -8.10
CA THR A 173 -1.67 0.90 -9.11
C THR A 173 -2.45 1.16 -10.41
N SER A 174 -2.46 2.40 -10.89
CA SER A 174 -2.96 2.66 -12.24
C SER A 174 -2.03 1.91 -13.18
N ALA A 175 -2.57 0.96 -13.95
CA ALA A 175 -1.81 0.27 -15.00
C ALA A 175 -1.32 1.31 -16.00
N VAL A 176 -0.08 1.78 -15.84
CA VAL A 176 0.58 2.57 -16.87
C VAL A 176 0.85 1.57 -17.99
N PRO A 177 0.42 1.85 -19.24
CA PRO A 177 0.80 1.00 -20.35
C PRO A 177 2.31 0.89 -20.35
N GLU A 178 2.84 -0.33 -20.33
CA GLU A 178 4.28 -0.54 -20.22
C GLU A 178 5.02 0.30 -21.27
N PRO A 179 6.22 0.84 -21.00
CA PRO A 179 6.98 1.63 -21.96
C PRO A 179 7.12 0.96 -23.34
N ALA A 180 7.13 -0.37 -23.37
CA ALA A 180 7.11 -1.18 -24.59
C ALA A 180 5.81 -1.02 -25.40
N THR A 181 4.66 -0.88 -24.74
CA THR A 181 3.37 -0.59 -25.36
C THR A 181 3.37 0.78 -26.01
N TRP A 182 3.94 1.80 -25.35
CA TRP A 182 4.12 3.13 -25.94
C TRP A 182 5.04 3.07 -27.16
N ALA A 183 6.14 2.33 -27.07
CA ALA A 183 7.06 2.14 -28.18
C ALA A 183 6.39 1.43 -29.37
N MET A 184 5.61 0.37 -29.13
CA MET A 184 4.83 -0.34 -30.15
C MET A 184 3.80 0.57 -30.83
N MET A 185 3.07 1.39 -30.05
CA MET A 185 2.12 2.35 -30.60
C MET A 185 2.81 3.40 -31.47
N LEU A 186 3.90 3.99 -30.98
CA LEU A 186 4.69 4.98 -31.73
C LEU A 186 5.30 4.38 -33.00
N LEU A 187 5.80 3.15 -32.94
CA LEU A 187 6.32 2.43 -34.10
C LEU A 187 5.21 2.17 -35.12
N GLY A 188 4.04 1.71 -34.69
CA GLY A 188 2.86 1.51 -35.55
C GLY A 188 2.44 2.80 -36.25
N PHE A 189 2.27 3.90 -35.52
CA PHE A 189 1.95 5.20 -36.09
C PHE A 189 3.05 5.74 -37.02
N GLY A 190 4.32 5.53 -36.65
CA GLY A 190 5.48 5.88 -37.47
C GLY A 190 5.51 5.14 -38.80
N ALA A 191 5.22 3.84 -38.79
CA ALA A 191 5.16 3.01 -39.99
C ALA A 191 4.04 3.43 -40.95
N VAL A 192 2.84 3.71 -40.42
CA VAL A 192 1.71 4.22 -41.22
C VAL A 192 2.04 5.58 -41.85
N GLY A 193 2.54 6.52 -41.04
CA GLY A 193 2.93 7.84 -41.54
C GLY A 193 4.03 7.78 -42.61
N PHE A 194 5.00 6.88 -42.45
CA PHE A 194 6.05 6.62 -43.44
C PHE A 194 5.49 6.07 -44.75
N ALA A 195 4.58 5.09 -44.68
CA ALA A 195 3.93 4.52 -45.86
C ALA A 195 3.13 5.56 -46.65
N MET A 196 2.43 6.48 -45.97
CA MET A 196 1.70 7.58 -46.60
C MET A 196 2.62 8.56 -47.33
N ARG A 197 3.79 8.89 -46.75
CA ARG A 197 4.75 9.80 -47.39
C ARG A 197 5.39 9.21 -48.65
N ARG A 198 5.62 7.90 -48.70
CA ARG A 198 6.24 7.22 -49.85
C ARG A 198 5.38 7.24 -51.13
N LYS A 199 4.04 7.33 -51.01
CA LYS A 199 3.12 7.22 -52.16
C LYS A 199 2.89 8.51 -52.97
N ARG A 200 3.58 9.62 -52.66
CA ARG A 200 3.31 10.93 -53.30
C ARG A 200 3.92 11.16 -54.69
N HIS A 201 4.27 10.12 -55.46
CA HIS A 201 4.81 10.27 -56.81
C HIS A 201 4.00 9.47 -57.85
N PHE A 202 2.83 9.97 -58.23
CA PHE A 202 2.24 9.63 -59.52
C PHE A 202 1.78 10.93 -60.19
N THR A 203 2.61 11.41 -61.11
CA THR A 203 2.26 12.48 -62.04
C THR A 203 1.46 11.84 -63.18
N THR A 204 0.14 11.98 -63.15
CA THR A 204 -0.70 11.61 -64.28
C THR A 204 -0.51 12.65 -65.39
N SER A 205 0.22 12.30 -66.44
CA SER A 205 0.27 13.07 -67.69
C SER A 205 -0.91 12.68 -68.58
N TYR A 206 -1.88 13.58 -68.73
CA TYR A 206 -2.95 13.43 -69.71
C TYR A 206 -2.39 13.75 -71.11
N ALA A 207 -2.60 12.86 -72.09
CA ALA A 207 -2.32 13.14 -73.49
C ALA A 207 -3.52 13.89 -74.09
N ALA A 208 -3.29 15.10 -74.61
CA ALA A 208 -4.28 15.84 -75.37
C ALA A 208 -4.32 15.31 -76.82
N ALA A 209 -5.55 15.14 -77.33
CA ALA A 209 -5.86 14.69 -78.68
C ALA A 209 -5.80 15.82 -79.71
#